data_AF-A0A372DWB7-F1
#
_entry.id   AF-A0A372DWB7-F1
#
_cell.length_a   1.000
_cell.length_b   1.000
_cell.length_c   1.000
_cell.angle_alpha   90.00
_cell.angle_beta   90.00
_cell.angle_gamma   90.00
#
_symmetry.space_group_name_H-M   'P 1'
#
loop_
_entity.id
_entity.type
_entity.pdbx_description
1 polymer ?
#
loop_
_entity_poly.entity_id
_entity_poly.type
_entity_poly.pdbx_seq_one_letter_code
_entity_poly.pdbx_strand_id
1 'polypeptide(L)' 'MLEALLVLTAPLLFLPTMTGYYAYSHGRSFWRWFLVGCGLPFFSLLVVAAVVHQDQRRQSRLPRPASKEDPQG' A
#
# COMPACT_ATOMS: atom_id res chain seq x y z
N MET A 1 -0.57 25.73 3.42
CA MET A 1 -0.58 24.32 3.88
C MET A 1 -1.91 23.63 3.59
N LEU A 2 -3.05 24.24 3.94
CA LEU A 2 -4.40 23.72 3.59
C LEU A 2 -4.60 23.46 2.09
N GLU A 3 -4.18 24.39 1.23
CA GLU A 3 -4.23 24.25 -0.24
C GLU A 3 -3.54 22.96 -0.74
N ALA A 4 -2.31 22.71 -0.28
CA ALA A 4 -1.54 21.53 -0.67
C ALA A 4 -2.18 20.23 -0.16
N LEU A 5 -2.76 20.27 1.06
CA LEU A 5 -3.49 19.15 1.62
C LEU A 5 -4.73 18.83 0.77
N LEU A 6 -5.48 19.86 0.35
CA LEU A 6 -6.65 19.72 -0.51
C LEU A 6 -6.27 19.14 -1.88
N VAL A 7 -5.23 19.67 -2.52
CA VAL A 7 -4.75 19.20 -3.83
C VAL A 7 -4.29 17.74 -3.78
N LEU A 8 -3.66 17.32 -2.68
CA LEU A 8 -3.19 15.94 -2.51
C LEU A 8 -4.35 14.97 -2.21
N THR A 9 -5.30 15.37 -1.36
CA THR A 9 -6.41 14.52 -0.91
C THR A 9 -7.58 14.48 -1.90
N ALA A 10 -7.79 15.51 -2.70
CA ALA A 10 -8.84 15.58 -3.70
C ALA A 10 -8.82 14.39 -4.69
N PRO A 11 -7.72 14.05 -5.39
CA PRO A 11 -7.70 12.90 -6.29
C PRO A 11 -7.82 11.56 -5.55
N LEU A 12 -7.27 11.48 -4.33
CA LEU A 12 -7.36 10.30 -3.47
C LEU A 12 -8.80 9.97 -3.05
N LEU A 13 -9.63 10.98 -2.86
CA LEU A 13 -11.06 10.81 -2.53
C LEU A 13 -11.95 10.78 -3.76
N PHE A 14 -11.56 11.45 -4.84
CA PHE A 14 -12.33 11.50 -6.09
C PHE A 14 -12.46 10.13 -6.75
N LEU A 15 -11.37 9.36 -6.85
CA LEU A 15 -11.37 8.00 -7.40
C LEU A 15 -12.36 7.05 -6.67
N PRO A 16 -12.30 6.89 -5.34
CA PRO A 16 -13.23 6.03 -4.61
C PRO A 16 -14.66 6.59 -4.63
N THR A 17 -14.83 7.92 -4.68
CA THR A 17 -16.17 8.54 -4.82
C THR A 17 -16.80 8.21 -6.17
N MET A 18 -16.05 8.34 -7.28
CA MET A 18 -16.52 7.94 -8.61
C MET A 18 -16.82 6.44 -8.67
N THR A 19 -15.95 5.61 -8.10
CA THR A 19 -16.15 4.15 -8.03
C THR A 19 -17.42 3.80 -7.27
N GLY A 20 -17.66 4.43 -6.11
CA GLY A 20 -18.88 4.27 -5.33
C GLY A 20 -20.12 4.74 -6.08
N TYR A 21 -20.04 5.87 -6.79
CA TYR A 21 -21.15 6.43 -7.57
C TYR A 21 -21.54 5.51 -8.73
N TYR A 22 -20.57 5.00 -9.48
CA TYR A 22 -20.83 4.02 -10.54
C TYR A 22 -21.42 2.71 -10.01
N ALA A 23 -20.98 2.25 -8.84
CA ALA A 23 -21.55 1.06 -8.23
C ALA A 23 -22.99 1.28 -7.72
N TYR A 24 -23.28 2.47 -7.20
CA TYR A 24 -24.61 2.86 -6.75
C TYR A 24 -25.61 2.93 -7.91
N SER A 25 -25.20 3.47 -9.05
CA SER A 25 -26.06 3.51 -10.24
C SER A 25 -26.39 2.12 -10.82
N HIS A 26 -25.58 1.11 -10.48
CA HIS A 26 -25.81 -0.30 -10.86
C HIS A 26 -26.51 -1.13 -9.76
N GLY A 27 -27.10 -0.47 -8.75
CA GLY A 27 -27.87 -1.14 -7.69
C GLY A 27 -27.03 -1.82 -6.60
N ARG A 28 -25.72 -1.55 -6.52
CA ARG A 28 -24.85 -2.03 -5.42
C ARG A 28 -24.63 -0.92 -4.38
N SER A 29 -24.34 -1.31 -3.14
CA SER A 29 -24.14 -0.36 -2.05
C SER A 29 -22.92 0.54 -2.28
N PHE A 30 -23.14 1.85 -2.35
CA PHE A 30 -22.11 2.90 -2.46
C PHE A 30 -20.96 2.69 -1.47
N TRP A 31 -21.30 2.50 -0.19
CA TRP A 31 -20.34 2.36 0.90
C TRP A 31 -19.39 1.17 0.76
N ARG A 32 -19.86 0.03 0.23
CA ARG A 32 -19.00 -1.15 0.03
C ARG A 32 -17.92 -0.85 -1.00
N TRP A 33 -18.27 -0.19 -2.09
CA TRP A 33 -17.33 0.14 -3.17
C TRP A 33 -16.43 1.33 -2.83
N PHE A 34 -16.95 2.30 -2.07
CA PHE A 34 -16.15 3.37 -1.50
C PHE A 34 -15.06 2.82 -0.56
N LEU A 35 -15.42 1.94 0.37
CA LEU A 35 -14.47 1.26 1.27
C LEU A 35 -13.43 0.43 0.52
N VAL A 36 -13.80 -0.21 -0.58
CA VAL A 36 -12.85 -0.94 -1.43
C VAL A 36 -11.85 0.02 -2.08
N GLY A 37 -12.32 1.13 -2.68
CA GLY A 37 -11.45 2.12 -3.29
C GLY A 37 -10.55 2.84 -2.27
N CYS A 38 -11.08 3.16 -1.10
CA CYS A 38 -10.31 3.75 0.00
C CYS A 38 -9.36 2.74 0.64
N GLY A 39 -9.75 1.47 0.75
CA GLY A 39 -8.98 0.42 1.42
C GLY A 39 -7.81 -0.11 0.59
N LEU A 40 -7.90 -0.09 -0.74
CA LEU A 40 -6.87 -0.54 -1.66
C LEU A 40 -5.46 0.03 -1.38
N PRO A 41 -5.27 1.36 -1.21
CA PRO A 41 -3.94 1.92 -0.89
C PRO A 41 -3.40 1.46 0.47
N PHE A 42 -4.26 1.33 1.50
CA PHE A 42 -3.84 0.80 2.79
C PHE A 42 -3.47 -0.67 2.70
N PHE A 43 -4.23 -1.46 1.94
CA PHE A 43 -3.93 -2.87 1.74
C PHE A 43 -2.59 -3.06 1.02
N SER A 44 -2.29 -2.23 0.02
CA SER A 44 -0.99 -2.21 -0.64
C SER A 44 0.16 -1.99 0.34
N LEU A 45 0.03 -0.99 1.23
CA LEU A 45 1.03 -0.73 2.28
C LEU A 45 1.19 -1.90 3.25
N LEU A 46 0.09 -2.54 3.66
CA LEU A 46 0.13 -3.71 4.53
C LEU A 46 0.84 -4.89 3.87
N VAL A 47 0.60 -5.13 2.57
CA VAL A 47 1.28 -6.18 1.82
C VAL A 47 2.78 -5.92 1.75
N VAL A 48 3.20 -4.69 1.42
CA VAL A 48 4.62 -4.33 1.41
C VAL A 48 5.26 -4.50 2.78
N ALA A 49 4.61 -4.01 3.84
CA ALA A 49 5.10 -4.17 5.20
C ALA A 49 5.22 -5.65 5.61
N ALA A 50 4.25 -6.48 5.23
CA ALA A 50 4.29 -7.91 5.48
C ALA A 50 5.42 -8.59 4.71
N VAL A 51 5.64 -8.25 3.44
CA VAL A 51 6.74 -8.78 2.61
C VAL A 51 8.09 -8.40 3.21
N VAL A 52 8.29 -7.12 3.56
CA VAL A 52 9.52 -6.64 4.19
C VAL A 52 9.76 -7.36 5.51
N HIS A 53 8.73 -7.50 6.35
CA HIS A 53 8.87 -8.19 7.63
C HIS A 53 9.19 -9.69 7.45
N GLN A 54 8.64 -10.35 6.42
CA GLN A 54 9.01 -11.72 6.09
C GLN A 54 10.45 -11.83 5.57
N ASP A 55 10.89 -10.88 4.75
CA ASP A 55 12.25 -10.82 4.21
C ASP A 55 13.29 -10.64 5.33
N GLN A 56 13.05 -9.70 6.25
CA GLN A 56 13.88 -9.50 7.44
C GLN A 56 13.99 -10.77 8.30
N ARG A 57 12.88 -11.52 8.44
CA ARG A 57 12.87 -12.81 9.16
C ARG A 57 13.62 -13.92 8.42
N ARG A 58 13.62 -13.92 7.09
CA ARG A 58 14.43 -14.86 6.28
C ARG A 58 15.91 -14.52 6.37
N GLN A 59 16.26 -13.23 6.27
CA GLN A 59 17.64 -12.77 6.27
C GLN A 59 18.33 -12.94 7.64
N SER A 60 17.59 -12.79 8.74
CA SER A 60 18.08 -13.09 10.10
C SER A 60 18.24 -14.59 10.41
N ARG A 61 17.60 -15.47 9.63
CA ARG A 61 17.76 -16.93 9.75
C ARG A 61 18.83 -17.51 8.83
N LEU A 62 19.27 -16.77 7.82
CA LEU A 62 20.41 -17.17 7.00
C LEU A 62 21.69 -16.83 7.79
N PRO A 63 22.65 -17.78 7.90
CA PRO A 63 23.98 -17.44 8.36
C PRO A 63 24.48 -16.32 7.46
N ARG A 64 24.98 -15.24 8.07
CA ARG A 64 25.66 -14.14 7.37
C ARG A 64 26.54 -14.78 6.30
N PRO A 65 26.33 -14.56 4.99
CA PRO A 65 27.25 -15.09 4.00
C PRO A 65 28.61 -14.59 4.45
N ALA A 66 29.51 -15.53 4.74
CA ALA A 66 30.84 -15.24 5.24
C ALA A 66 31.34 -14.06 4.43
N SER A 67 31.61 -12.96 5.13
CA SER A 67 32.28 -11.80 4.55
C SER A 67 33.33 -12.38 3.64
N LYS A 68 33.21 -12.16 2.32
CA LYS A 68 34.24 -12.57 1.39
C LYS A 68 35.50 -11.95 1.98
N GLU A 69 36.36 -12.80 2.52
CA GLU A 69 37.63 -12.37 3.07
C GLU A 69 38.30 -11.63 1.92
N ASP A 70 38.45 -10.33 2.11
CA ASP A 70 39.21 -9.48 1.24
C ASP A 70 40.62 -10.08 1.21
N PRO A 71 41.08 -10.63 0.07
CA PRO A 71 42.42 -11.18 0.02
C PRO A 71 43.38 -10.01 0.18
N GLN A 72 43.99 -9.91 1.36
CA GLN A 72 45.24 -9.17 1.53
C GLN A 72 46.22 -9.68 0.48
N GLY A 73 46.59 -8.79 -0.45
CA GLY A 73 47.61 -8.99 -1.48
C GLY A 73 47.98 -7.67 -2.13
#